data_AF-A0A2D7VQM8-F1
#
_entry.id   AF-A0A2D7VQM8-F1
#
_cell.length_a   1.000
_cell.length_b   1.000
_cell.length_c   1.000
_cell.angle_alpha   90.00
_cell.angle_beta   90.00
_cell.angle_gamma   90.00
#
_symmetry.space_group_name_H-M   'P 1'
#
loop_
_entity.id
_entity.type
_entity.pdbx_description
1 polymer ?
#
loop_
_entity_poly.entity_id
_entity_poly.type
_entity_poly.pdbx_seq_one_letter_code
_entity_poly.pdbx_strand_id
1 'polypeptide(L)'
;MKKPFFKRYTRRQILFYLKRAVYILIAWVLISNLLFFYEFLTLYSNGVLDSSYDFQQAFRANLIVAISAGVIGGTLTVNLMDRWLRNNAFWKALIYITITYVIGALVVSTFGALYYYSEELGLPFYHEDVLEAFKNFFRTWLFLKNFVVWLFIVIGTLIV
;
A
#
# COMPACT_ATOMS: atom_id res chain seq x y z
N MET A 1 -12.68 -37.99 10.03
CA MET A 1 -12.14 -36.81 9.31
C MET A 1 -13.26 -35.80 9.07
N LYS A 2 -13.23 -34.62 9.70
CA LYS A 2 -14.23 -33.55 9.47
C LYS A 2 -13.94 -32.91 8.10
N LYS A 3 -14.92 -32.94 7.18
CA LYS A 3 -14.83 -32.27 5.87
C LYS A 3 -14.55 -30.77 6.06
N PRO A 4 -13.65 -30.15 5.27
CA PRO A 4 -13.44 -28.71 5.33
C PRO A 4 -14.73 -28.00 4.90
N PHE A 5 -15.29 -27.20 5.79
CA PHE A 5 -16.50 -26.40 5.55
C PHE A 5 -16.13 -25.19 4.67
N PHE A 6 -15.91 -25.41 3.38
CA PHE A 6 -15.86 -24.31 2.41
C PHE A 6 -17.29 -23.76 2.26
N LYS A 7 -17.60 -22.68 3.00
CA LYS A 7 -18.82 -21.90 2.78
C LYS A 7 -18.82 -21.43 1.31
N ARG A 8 -19.72 -21.97 0.50
CA ARG A 8 -19.96 -21.46 -0.87
C ARG A 8 -20.51 -20.04 -0.78
N TYR A 9 -19.71 -19.06 -1.16
CA TYR A 9 -20.17 -17.68 -1.31
C TYR A 9 -21.19 -17.61 -2.46
N THR A 10 -22.34 -16.98 -2.19
CA THR A 10 -23.35 -16.75 -3.23
C THR A 10 -22.87 -15.65 -4.17
N ARG A 11 -23.23 -15.69 -5.48
CA ARG A 11 -22.82 -14.65 -6.46
C ARG A 11 -23.07 -13.21 -5.99
N ARG A 12 -24.17 -12.98 -5.24
CA ARG A 12 -24.51 -11.67 -4.65
C ARG A 12 -23.51 -11.21 -3.58
N GLN A 13 -22.98 -12.13 -2.77
CA GLN A 13 -21.97 -11.80 -1.75
C GLN A 13 -20.63 -11.44 -2.41
N ILE A 14 -20.23 -12.19 -3.44
CA ILE A 14 -19.00 -11.90 -4.20
C ILE A 14 -19.10 -10.50 -4.84
N LEU A 15 -20.23 -10.18 -5.48
CA LEU A 15 -20.45 -8.86 -6.07
C LEU A 15 -20.43 -7.73 -5.03
N PHE A 16 -20.98 -7.95 -3.84
CA PHE A 16 -20.91 -6.98 -2.75
C PHE A 16 -19.47 -6.71 -2.30
N TYR A 17 -18.68 -7.76 -2.05
CA TYR A 17 -17.27 -7.62 -1.67
C TYR A 17 -16.41 -7.00 -2.78
N LEU A 18 -16.67 -7.37 -4.04
CA LEU A 18 -15.98 -6.80 -5.20
C LEU A 18 -16.28 -5.30 -5.33
N LYS A 19 -17.55 -4.90 -5.20
CA LYS A 19 -17.94 -3.48 -5.29
C LYS A 19 -17.25 -2.65 -4.20
N ARG A 20 -17.20 -3.16 -2.96
CA ARG A 20 -16.47 -2.51 -1.85
C ARG A 20 -14.98 -2.41 -2.15
N ALA A 21 -14.36 -3.49 -2.64
CA ALA A 21 -12.94 -3.50 -2.99
C ALA A 21 -12.61 -2.48 -4.09
N VAL A 22 -13.48 -2.32 -5.10
CA VAL A 22 -13.32 -1.33 -6.16
C VAL A 22 -13.39 0.10 -5.61
N TYR A 23 -14.32 0.41 -4.70
CA TYR A 23 -14.36 1.74 -4.08
C TYR A 23 -13.11 2.04 -3.25
N ILE A 24 -12.62 1.06 -2.48
CA ILE A 24 -11.39 1.21 -1.70
C ILE A 24 -10.20 1.43 -2.64
N LEU A 25 -10.12 0.66 -3.73
CA LEU A 25 -9.07 0.83 -4.73
C LEU A 25 -9.09 2.23 -5.34
N ILE A 26 -10.27 2.72 -5.77
CA ILE A 26 -10.40 4.06 -6.35
C ILE A 26 -10.02 5.13 -5.32
N ALA A 27 -10.54 5.03 -4.09
CA ALA A 27 -10.25 5.99 -3.03
C ALA A 27 -8.77 6.05 -2.68
N TRP A 28 -8.13 4.88 -2.51
CA TRP A 28 -6.71 4.81 -2.16
C TRP A 28 -5.81 5.26 -3.31
N VAL A 29 -6.14 4.93 -4.56
CA VAL A 29 -5.42 5.45 -5.72
C VAL A 29 -5.53 6.97 -5.80
N LEU A 30 -6.72 7.54 -5.60
CA LEU A 30 -6.89 8.99 -5.59
C LEU A 30 -6.09 9.66 -4.47
N ILE A 31 -6.16 9.13 -3.24
CA ILE A 31 -5.40 9.65 -2.10
C ILE A 31 -3.88 9.58 -2.37
N SER A 32 -3.39 8.45 -2.91
CA SER A 32 -1.98 8.29 -3.25
C SER A 32 -1.51 9.30 -4.28
N ASN A 33 -2.31 9.56 -5.31
CA ASN A 33 -1.99 10.55 -6.33
C ASN A 33 -2.00 11.98 -5.75
N LEU A 34 -3.00 12.32 -4.93
CA LEU A 34 -3.05 13.64 -4.27
C LEU A 34 -1.82 13.88 -3.38
N LEU A 35 -1.42 12.88 -2.59
CA LEU A 35 -0.21 12.95 -1.76
C LEU A 35 1.06 13.07 -2.60
N PHE A 36 1.16 12.30 -3.68
CA PHE A 36 2.30 12.38 -4.61
C PHE A 36 2.43 13.77 -5.22
N PHE A 37 1.33 14.34 -5.74
CA PHE A 37 1.35 15.69 -6.32
C PHE A 37 1.66 16.75 -5.28
N TYR A 38 1.11 16.62 -4.07
CA TYR A 38 1.42 17.53 -2.96
C TYR A 38 2.93 17.52 -2.63
N GLU A 39 3.54 16.33 -2.54
CA GLU A 39 4.96 16.17 -2.25
C GLU A 39 5.83 16.70 -3.40
N PHE A 40 5.48 16.36 -4.65
CA PHE A 40 6.17 16.84 -5.84
C PHE A 40 6.15 18.38 -5.92
N LEU A 41 4.98 19.01 -5.75
CA LEU A 41 4.85 20.47 -5.77
C LEU A 41 5.61 21.14 -4.62
N THR A 42 5.65 20.51 -3.45
CA THR A 42 6.45 20.98 -2.31
C THR A 42 7.94 20.95 -2.65
N LEU A 43 8.45 19.84 -3.18
CA LEU A 43 9.86 19.72 -3.57
C LEU A 43 10.22 20.69 -4.71
N TYR A 44 9.34 20.86 -5.68
CA TYR A 44 9.50 21.78 -6.81
C TYR A 44 9.55 23.25 -6.34
N SER A 45 8.58 23.66 -5.52
CA SER A 45 8.52 25.04 -5.00
C SER A 45 9.69 25.42 -4.09
N ASN A 46 10.28 24.45 -3.39
CA ASN A 46 11.48 24.66 -2.57
C ASN A 46 12.79 24.55 -3.36
N GLY A 47 12.74 24.26 -4.67
CA GLY A 47 13.92 24.17 -5.53
C GLY A 47 14.88 23.03 -5.17
N VAL A 48 14.39 21.98 -4.52
CA VAL A 48 15.21 20.84 -4.04
C VAL A 48 15.23 19.69 -5.06
N LEU A 49 14.43 19.79 -6.13
CA LEU A 49 14.45 18.81 -7.22
C LEU A 49 15.73 18.98 -8.03
N ASP A 50 16.54 17.92 -8.07
CA ASP A 50 17.72 17.87 -8.92
C ASP A 50 17.31 17.75 -10.39
N SER A 51 18.19 18.21 -11.29
CA SER A 51 18.09 18.07 -12.74
C SER A 51 17.95 16.63 -13.23
N SER A 52 18.34 15.67 -12.38
CA SER A 52 18.26 14.23 -12.60
C SER A 52 16.89 13.61 -12.25
N TYR A 53 15.96 14.38 -11.66
CA TYR A 53 14.67 13.84 -11.22
C TYR A 53 13.76 13.40 -12.38
N ASP A 54 13.50 12.10 -12.50
CA ASP A 54 12.53 11.56 -13.47
C ASP A 54 11.11 11.48 -12.85
N PHE A 55 10.27 12.45 -13.23
CA PHE A 55 8.87 12.48 -12.82
C PHE A 55 8.09 11.24 -13.28
N GLN A 56 8.34 10.75 -14.49
CA GLN A 56 7.59 9.66 -15.09
C GLN A 56 7.87 8.34 -14.35
N GLN A 57 9.14 8.08 -14.01
CA GLN A 57 9.54 6.94 -13.19
C GLN A 57 8.92 7.01 -11.79
N ALA A 58 9.04 8.15 -11.11
CA ALA A 58 8.49 8.34 -9.77
C ALA A 58 6.95 8.18 -9.74
N PHE A 59 6.26 8.73 -10.75
CA PHE A 59 4.82 8.59 -10.87
C PHE A 59 4.38 7.15 -11.15
N ARG A 60 5.08 6.42 -12.02
CA ARG A 60 4.82 5.00 -12.28
C ARG A 60 5.03 4.15 -11.03
N ALA A 61 6.10 4.39 -10.27
CA ALA A 61 6.34 3.71 -9.00
C ALA A 61 5.20 3.98 -7.99
N ASN A 62 4.73 5.22 -7.88
CA ASN A 62 3.56 5.57 -7.06
C ASN A 62 2.29 4.82 -7.52
N LEU A 63 2.03 4.75 -8.83
CA LEU A 63 0.86 4.01 -9.34
C LEU A 63 0.93 2.52 -9.03
N ILE A 64 2.09 1.89 -9.16
CA ILE A 64 2.30 0.48 -8.80
C ILE A 64 1.96 0.28 -7.32
N VAL A 65 2.55 1.09 -6.43
CA VAL A 65 2.27 1.04 -4.98
C VAL A 65 0.79 1.24 -4.70
N ALA A 66 0.17 2.26 -5.29
CA ALA A 66 -1.23 2.61 -5.05
C ALA A 66 -2.21 1.52 -5.50
N ILE A 67 -1.99 0.95 -6.69
CA ILE A 67 -2.83 -0.12 -7.24
C ILE A 67 -2.61 -1.40 -6.43
N SER A 68 -1.36 -1.78 -6.14
CA SER A 68 -1.06 -2.95 -5.33
C SER A 68 -1.67 -2.84 -3.92
N ALA A 69 -1.54 -1.68 -3.27
CA ALA A 69 -2.18 -1.40 -1.99
C ALA A 69 -3.71 -1.47 -2.09
N GLY A 70 -4.31 -0.86 -3.11
CA GLY A 70 -5.76 -0.85 -3.31
C GLY A 70 -6.32 -2.26 -3.54
N VAL A 71 -5.63 -3.09 -4.33
CA VAL A 71 -6.02 -4.48 -4.58
C VAL A 71 -5.91 -5.32 -3.32
N ILE A 72 -4.73 -5.33 -2.68
CA ILE A 72 -4.50 -6.14 -1.46
C ILE A 72 -5.40 -5.65 -0.31
N GLY A 73 -5.44 -4.33 -0.12
CA GLY A 73 -6.21 -3.63 0.89
C GLY A 73 -7.71 -3.85 0.74
N GLY A 74 -8.24 -3.58 -0.45
CA GLY A 74 -9.67 -3.64 -0.74
C GLY A 74 -10.25 -5.06 -0.76
N THR A 75 -9.47 -6.05 -1.21
CA THR A 75 -9.96 -7.42 -1.31
C THR A 75 -9.84 -8.21 0.00
N LEU A 76 -8.67 -8.15 0.64
CA LEU A 76 -8.35 -8.99 1.79
C LEU A 76 -8.42 -8.20 3.09
N THR A 77 -7.69 -7.09 3.16
CA THR A 77 -7.36 -6.43 4.41
C THR A 77 -8.60 -5.82 5.07
N VAL A 78 -9.37 -4.99 4.35
CA VAL A 78 -10.54 -4.32 4.96
C VAL A 78 -11.62 -5.30 5.41
N ASN A 79 -11.85 -6.38 4.66
CA ASN A 79 -12.84 -7.41 5.04
C ASN A 79 -12.40 -8.20 6.29
N LEU A 80 -11.11 -8.52 6.41
CA LEU A 80 -10.56 -9.17 7.59
C LEU A 80 -10.60 -8.24 8.82
N MET A 81 -10.24 -6.98 8.63
CA MET A 81 -10.21 -5.98 9.70
C MET A 81 -11.61 -5.70 10.27
N ASP A 82 -12.62 -5.53 9.41
CA ASP A 82 -14.03 -5.37 9.81
C ASP A 82 -14.51 -6.61 10.61
N ARG A 83 -14.13 -7.82 10.18
CA ARG A 83 -14.43 -9.05 10.91
C ARG A 83 -13.74 -9.10 12.28
N TRP A 84 -12.49 -8.63 12.39
CA TRP A 84 -11.77 -8.64 13.67
C TRP A 84 -12.31 -7.63 14.66
N LEU A 85 -12.69 -6.44 14.21
CA LEU A 85 -13.33 -5.42 15.05
C LEU A 85 -14.66 -5.92 15.64
N ARG A 86 -15.41 -6.74 14.89
CA ARG A 86 -16.69 -7.29 15.35
C ARG A 86 -16.56 -8.47 16.32
N ASN A 87 -15.53 -9.30 16.17
CA ASN A 87 -15.42 -10.58 16.88
C ASN A 87 -14.42 -10.60 18.03
N ASN A 88 -13.56 -9.58 18.16
CA ASN A 88 -12.53 -9.51 19.19
C ASN A 88 -12.71 -8.26 20.05
N ALA A 89 -12.16 -8.30 21.27
CA ALA A 89 -11.97 -7.09 22.07
C ALA A 89 -11.14 -6.07 21.27
N PHE A 90 -11.49 -4.79 21.38
CA PHE A 90 -10.94 -3.70 20.56
C PHE A 90 -9.40 -3.71 20.50
N TRP A 91 -8.73 -3.85 21.65
CA TRP A 91 -7.26 -3.90 21.71
C TRP A 91 -6.65 -5.08 20.94
N LYS A 92 -7.29 -6.25 20.98
CA LYS A 92 -6.83 -7.43 20.22
C LYS A 92 -7.03 -7.23 18.72
N ALA A 93 -8.15 -6.66 18.32
CA ALA A 93 -8.41 -6.32 16.92
C ALA A 93 -7.38 -5.31 16.40
N LEU A 94 -7.05 -4.28 17.20
CA LEU A 94 -6.06 -3.26 16.84
C LEU A 94 -4.67 -3.86 16.60
N ILE A 95 -4.23 -4.82 17.43
CA ILE A 95 -2.96 -5.53 17.21
C ILE A 95 -2.98 -6.29 15.88
N TYR A 96 -4.04 -7.03 15.57
CA TYR A 96 -4.13 -7.78 14.31
C TYR A 96 -4.16 -6.87 13.08
N ILE A 97 -4.88 -5.75 13.16
CA ILE A 97 -4.91 -4.69 12.14
C ILE A 97 -3.50 -4.15 11.93
N THR A 98 -2.79 -3.80 13.01
CA THR A 98 -1.44 -3.22 12.94
C THR A 98 -0.45 -4.20 12.31
N ILE A 99 -0.45 -5.47 12.73
CA ILE A 99 0.44 -6.49 12.16
C ILE A 99 0.15 -6.70 10.68
N THR A 100 -1.13 -6.79 10.31
CA THR A 100 -1.53 -6.97 8.90
C THR A 100 -1.16 -5.77 8.05
N TYR A 101 -1.29 -4.56 8.61
CA TYR A 101 -0.84 -3.33 7.98
C TYR A 101 0.67 -3.33 7.75
N VAL A 102 1.47 -3.67 8.77
CA VAL A 102 2.93 -3.75 8.65
C VAL A 102 3.32 -4.71 7.52
N ILE A 103 2.75 -5.92 7.51
CA ILE A 103 3.03 -6.92 6.48
C ILE A 103 2.63 -6.41 5.09
N GLY A 104 1.41 -5.86 4.97
CA GLY A 104 0.92 -5.31 3.70
C GLY A 104 1.78 -4.16 3.18
N ALA A 105 2.15 -3.23 4.06
CA ALA A 105 3.00 -2.10 3.72
C ALA A 105 4.37 -2.54 3.25
N LEU A 106 4.99 -3.54 3.90
CA LEU A 106 6.28 -4.10 3.45
C LEU A 106 6.16 -4.75 2.07
N VAL A 107 5.10 -5.54 1.82
CA VAL A 107 4.88 -6.20 0.53
C VAL A 107 4.68 -5.18 -0.59
N VAL A 108 3.79 -4.20 -0.40
CA VAL A 108 3.52 -3.17 -1.42
C VAL A 108 4.74 -2.31 -1.67
N SER A 109 5.43 -1.89 -0.61
CA SER A 109 6.64 -1.07 -0.72
C SER A 109 7.76 -1.84 -1.41
N THR A 110 7.79 -3.17 -1.29
CA THR A 110 8.74 -4.00 -2.02
C THR A 110 8.53 -3.92 -3.52
N PHE A 111 7.30 -4.00 -4.01
CA PHE A 111 7.01 -3.84 -5.44
C PHE A 111 7.39 -2.44 -5.95
N GLY A 112 7.03 -1.40 -5.19
CA GLY A 112 7.34 -0.01 -5.56
C GLY A 112 8.83 0.29 -5.59
N ALA A 113 9.55 -0.08 -4.53
CA ALA A 113 10.97 0.20 -4.39
C ALA A 113 11.82 -0.60 -5.38
N LEU A 114 11.53 -1.89 -5.58
CA LEU A 114 12.24 -2.68 -6.59
C LEU A 114 12.04 -2.10 -7.98
N TYR A 115 10.80 -1.73 -8.33
CA TYR A 115 10.54 -1.07 -9.61
C TYR A 115 11.33 0.24 -9.75
N TYR A 116 11.26 1.10 -8.73
CA TYR A 116 11.92 2.39 -8.74
C TYR A 116 13.44 2.27 -8.93
N TYR A 117 14.13 1.47 -8.13
CA TYR A 117 15.60 1.37 -8.17
C TYR A 117 16.13 0.59 -9.37
N SER A 118 15.33 -0.32 -9.93
CA SER A 118 15.71 -1.03 -11.16
C SER A 118 15.67 -0.10 -12.37
N GLU A 119 14.67 0.78 -12.46
CA GLU A 119 14.62 1.81 -13.51
C GLU A 119 15.71 2.86 -13.29
N GLU A 120 15.92 3.31 -12.05
CA GLU A 120 16.95 4.31 -11.69
C GLU A 120 18.36 3.88 -12.10
N LEU A 121 18.70 2.62 -11.80
CA LEU A 121 20.03 2.07 -12.06
C LEU A 121 20.14 1.47 -13.47
N GLY A 122 19.03 1.31 -14.20
CA GLY A 122 19.00 0.60 -15.48
C GLY A 122 19.38 -0.88 -15.36
N LEU A 123 19.21 -1.49 -14.18
CA LEU A 123 19.63 -2.86 -13.86
C LEU A 123 18.42 -3.74 -13.52
N PRO A 124 18.48 -5.06 -13.73
CA PRO A 124 17.40 -5.97 -13.34
C PRO A 124 17.12 -5.96 -11.82
N PHE A 125 15.86 -6.24 -11.42
CA PHE A 125 15.42 -6.23 -10.02
C PHE A 125 16.21 -7.13 -9.05
N TYR A 126 16.90 -8.13 -9.58
CA TYR A 126 17.70 -9.11 -8.81
C TYR A 126 19.19 -8.75 -8.75
N HIS A 127 19.62 -7.63 -9.35
CA HIS A 127 21.00 -7.17 -9.28
C HIS A 127 21.35 -6.71 -7.86
N GLU A 128 22.59 -6.94 -7.44
CA GLU A 128 23.05 -6.67 -6.06
C GLU A 128 22.87 -5.19 -5.68
N ASP A 129 23.27 -4.27 -6.56
CA ASP A 129 23.11 -2.82 -6.35
C ASP A 129 21.64 -2.40 -6.16
N VAL A 130 20.72 -2.99 -6.93
CA VAL A 130 19.28 -2.73 -6.81
C VAL A 130 18.77 -3.25 -5.47
N LEU A 131 19.20 -4.45 -5.07
CA LEU A 131 18.82 -5.05 -3.79
C LEU A 131 19.39 -4.28 -2.59
N GLU A 132 20.58 -3.69 -2.73
CA GLU A 132 21.17 -2.84 -1.70
C GLU A 132 20.40 -1.52 -1.55
N ALA A 133 20.14 -0.83 -2.65
CA ALA A 133 19.34 0.40 -2.65
C ALA A 133 17.92 0.16 -2.09
N PHE A 134 17.29 -0.93 -2.51
CA PHE A 134 16.02 -1.43 -1.99
C PHE A 134 16.06 -1.67 -0.47
N LYS A 135 17.11 -2.31 0.07
CA LYS A 135 17.23 -2.52 1.52
C LYS A 135 17.41 -1.20 2.27
N ASN A 136 18.18 -0.28 1.70
CA ASN A 136 18.42 1.04 2.29
C ASN A 136 17.14 1.89 2.31
N PHE A 137 16.26 1.74 1.33
CA PHE A 137 14.97 2.44 1.27
C PHE A 137 14.13 2.30 2.55
N PHE A 138 14.04 1.11 3.15
CA PHE A 138 13.27 0.92 4.38
C PHE A 138 13.82 1.66 5.60
N ARG A 139 15.07 2.12 5.54
CA ARG A 139 15.72 2.91 6.59
C ARG A 139 15.58 4.41 6.35
N THR A 140 15.03 4.82 5.21
CA THR A 140 14.89 6.23 4.87
C THR A 140 13.78 6.90 5.68
N TRP A 141 13.96 8.20 5.93
CA TRP A 141 12.91 9.03 6.53
C TRP A 141 11.65 9.09 5.65
N LEU A 142 11.83 9.07 4.33
CA LEU A 142 10.74 9.07 3.36
C LEU A 142 9.81 7.86 3.57
N PHE A 143 10.39 6.66 3.69
CA PHE A 143 9.61 5.45 3.96
C PHE A 143 8.87 5.55 5.30
N LEU A 144 9.56 5.95 6.37
CA LEU A 144 8.95 6.03 7.71
C LEU A 144 7.80 7.05 7.75
N LYS A 145 7.98 8.23 7.15
CA LYS A 145 6.93 9.26 7.02
C LYS A 145 5.70 8.69 6.30
N ASN A 146 5.91 8.09 5.12
CA ASN A 146 4.82 7.54 4.31
C ASN A 146 4.12 6.38 5.02
N PHE A 147 4.87 5.53 5.72
CA PHE A 147 4.33 4.46 6.55
C PHE A 147 3.39 5.01 7.64
N VAL A 148 3.80 6.04 8.38
CA VAL A 148 2.95 6.62 9.43
C VAL A 148 1.69 7.28 8.83
N VAL A 149 1.84 8.05 7.75
CA VAL A 149 0.70 8.70 7.07
C VAL A 149 -0.32 7.66 6.59
N TRP A 150 0.14 6.59 5.96
CA TRP A 150 -0.73 5.52 5.49
C TRP A 150 -1.38 4.73 6.62
N LEU A 151 -0.72 4.56 7.76
CA LEU A 151 -1.35 3.94 8.94
C LEU A 151 -2.60 4.73 9.37
N PHE A 152 -2.51 6.06 9.43
CA PHE A 152 -3.66 6.91 9.75
C PHE A 152 -4.78 6.82 8.70
N ILE A 153 -4.43 6.82 7.42
CA ILE A 153 -5.40 6.66 6.33
C ILE A 153 -6.13 5.32 6.46
N VAL A 154 -5.40 4.22 6.67
CA VAL A 154 -5.98 2.87 6.81
C VAL A 154 -6.91 2.81 8.01
N ILE A 155 -6.48 3.30 9.18
CA ILE A 155 -7.35 3.33 10.38
C ILE A 155 -8.58 4.19 10.12
N GLY A 156 -8.44 5.36 9.49
CA GLY A 156 -9.56 6.23 9.12
C GLY A 156 -10.57 5.52 8.21
N THR A 157 -10.11 4.75 7.22
CA THR A 157 -11.00 3.97 6.34
C THR A 157 -11.70 2.79 7.01
N LEU A 158 -11.31 2.40 8.23
CA LEU A 158 -12.01 1.38 9.01
C LEU A 158 -13.10 1.97 9.91
N ILE A 159 -13.00 3.27 10.25
CA ILE A 159 -13.95 3.97 11.12
C ILE A 159 -15.18 4.42 10.33
N VAL A 160 -14.98 4.82 9.07
CA VAL A 160 -16.03 5.27 8.12
C VAL A 160 -16.66 4.08 7.40
#